data_AF-A0ABD0VDV2-F1
#
_entry.id   AF-A0ABD0VDV2-F1
#
_cell.length_a   1.000
_cell.length_b   1.000
_cell.length_c   1.000
_cell.angle_alpha   90.00
_cell.angle_beta   90.00
_cell.angle_gamma   90.00
#
_symmetry.space_group_name_H-M   'P 1'
#
loop_
_entity.id
_entity.type
_entity.pdbx_description
1 polymer ?
#
loop_
_entity_poly.entity_id
_entity_poly.type
_entity_poly.pdbx_seq_one_letter_code
_entity_poly.pdbx_strand_id
1 'polypeptide(L)'
;MDANQIPWTLRSMIVSVGRLKPMVARFLMKTVSQLGSGMKPTGAAAYIGKAEYLLQCKCNVQKAEDWLNPSVILEAFEARAVRLAVICAQNISKASSPEEGSLIRCSKTWKDKGLRSSSRSSATYMRSLFFTSILVRPNAVPLVDAFNYTDHYLGSVLGRYDGCVYPKLYEKAWKEPLNDSVVPDGYHEYIRPLLKQQLRVSRL
;
A
#
# COMPACT_ATOMS: atom_id res chain seq x y z
N MET A 1 -2.38 -24.06 4.42
CA MET A 1 -1.18 -23.31 3.94
C MET A 1 -0.68 -22.48 5.10
N ASP A 2 0.41 -22.91 5.71
CA ASP A 2 0.97 -22.31 6.93
C ASP A 2 1.51 -20.90 6.68
N ALA A 3 1.12 -19.96 7.54
CA ALA A 3 1.57 -18.56 7.52
C ALA A 3 3.08 -18.37 7.84
N ASN A 4 3.82 -19.47 7.93
CA ASN A 4 5.25 -19.54 8.27
C ASN A 4 6.16 -19.67 7.05
N GLN A 5 5.62 -19.85 5.83
CA GLN A 5 6.42 -19.96 4.60
C GLN A 5 6.68 -18.64 3.86
N ILE A 6 6.19 -17.50 4.38
CA ILE A 6 6.34 -16.20 3.72
C ILE A 6 7.75 -15.66 4.01
N PRO A 7 8.58 -15.37 2.99
CA PRO A 7 9.93 -14.83 3.17
C PRO A 7 9.92 -13.59 4.07
N TRP A 8 10.90 -13.48 4.97
CA TRP A 8 11.01 -12.36 5.92
C TRP A 8 11.03 -11.00 5.22
N THR A 9 11.52 -10.93 3.97
CA THR A 9 11.51 -9.75 3.10
C THR A 9 10.08 -9.35 2.70
N LEU A 10 9.24 -10.31 2.36
CA LEU A 10 7.82 -10.10 2.03
C LEU A 10 7.00 -9.76 3.28
N ARG A 11 7.32 -10.39 4.41
CA ARG A 11 6.72 -10.07 5.73
C ARG A 11 7.10 -8.66 6.18
N SER A 12 8.35 -8.24 5.92
CA SER A 12 8.84 -6.88 6.14
C SER A 12 8.19 -5.87 5.20
N MET A 13 8.03 -6.19 3.91
CA MET A 13 7.34 -5.33 2.94
C MET A 13 5.87 -5.10 3.29
N ILE A 14 5.11 -6.16 3.60
CA ILE A 14 3.69 -6.06 4.02
C ILE A 14 3.56 -5.23 5.31
N VAL A 15 4.55 -5.30 6.20
CA VAL A 15 4.59 -4.53 7.45
C VAL A 15 5.08 -3.09 7.25
N SER A 16 5.86 -2.81 6.19
CA SER A 16 6.48 -1.51 5.92
C SER A 16 5.58 -0.53 5.17
N VAL A 17 4.64 -1.00 4.36
CA VAL A 17 3.71 -0.14 3.59
C VAL A 17 2.80 0.71 4.50
N GLY A 18 2.59 0.29 5.76
CA GLY A 18 1.76 1.01 6.73
C GLY A 18 2.52 1.66 7.90
N ARG A 19 3.87 1.60 7.93
CA ARG A 19 4.66 2.15 9.04
C ARG A 19 5.17 3.54 8.71
N LEU A 20 4.76 4.51 9.52
CA LEU A 20 5.37 5.84 9.52
C LEU A 20 6.87 5.68 9.82
N LYS A 21 7.73 6.25 8.96
CA LYS A 21 9.18 6.21 9.18
C LYS A 21 9.51 6.85 10.54
N PRO A 22 10.35 6.24 11.39
CA PRO A 22 10.62 6.74 12.75
C PRO A 22 11.05 8.20 12.83
N MET A 23 11.80 8.68 11.83
CA MET A 23 12.23 10.08 11.76
C MET A 23 11.05 11.05 11.57
N VAL A 24 10.09 10.69 10.72
CA VAL A 24 8.85 11.46 10.49
C VAL A 24 7.99 11.45 11.76
N ALA A 25 7.90 10.30 12.43
CA ALA A 25 7.18 10.19 13.70
C ALA A 25 7.76 11.14 14.76
N ARG A 26 9.08 11.12 14.97
CA ARG A 26 9.76 12.01 15.92
C ARG A 26 9.55 13.49 15.60
N PHE A 27 9.65 13.86 14.32
CA PHE A 27 9.37 15.22 13.87
C PHE A 27 7.95 15.65 14.26
N LEU A 28 6.93 14.86 13.87
CA LEU A 28 5.54 15.16 14.18
C LEU A 28 5.27 15.25 15.69
N MET A 29 5.84 14.35 16.49
CA MET A 29 5.69 14.39 17.94
C MET A 29 6.28 15.67 18.53
N LYS A 30 7.48 16.07 18.09
CA LYS A 30 8.12 17.31 18.54
C LYS A 30 7.28 18.54 18.17
N THR A 31 6.73 18.58 16.96
CA THR A 31 5.84 19.65 16.51
C THR A 31 4.56 19.73 17.33
N VAL A 32 3.94 18.59 17.64
CA VAL A 32 2.74 18.53 18.48
C VAL A 32 3.03 18.97 19.91
N SER A 33 4.17 18.59 20.49
CA SER A 33 4.57 19.06 21.83
C SER A 33 4.81 20.57 21.90
N GLN A 34 5.10 21.22 20.77
CA GLN A 34 5.33 22.67 20.67
C GLN A 34 4.05 23.47 20.39
N LEU A 35 2.88 22.83 20.26
CA LEU A 35 1.64 23.45 19.83
C LEU A 35 1.12 24.58 20.76
N GLY A 36 1.60 24.66 22.00
CA GLY A 36 1.27 25.73 22.95
C GLY A 36 2.38 26.76 23.17
N SER A 37 3.57 26.58 22.58
CA SER A 37 4.76 27.39 22.90
C SER A 37 4.89 28.64 22.01
N GLY A 38 3.82 29.06 21.32
CA GLY A 38 3.84 30.19 20.37
C GLY A 38 4.52 29.90 19.02
N MET A 39 5.12 28.71 18.87
CA MET A 39 5.73 28.27 17.62
C MET A 39 4.64 27.88 16.63
N LYS A 40 4.56 28.59 15.49
CA LYS A 40 3.65 28.25 14.40
C LYS A 40 4.34 27.26 13.45
N PRO A 41 3.84 26.03 13.30
CA PRO A 41 4.35 25.09 12.30
C PRO A 41 4.22 25.69 10.89
N THR A 42 5.21 25.46 10.03
CA THR A 42 5.22 25.92 8.63
C THR A 42 5.46 24.76 7.66
N GLY A 43 5.30 25.03 6.36
CA GLY A 43 5.50 24.02 5.30
C GLY A 43 4.52 22.85 5.40
N ALA A 44 5.01 21.63 5.21
CA ALA A 44 4.19 20.41 5.22
C ALA A 44 3.48 20.15 6.55
N ALA A 45 3.92 20.77 7.65
CA ALA A 45 3.32 20.63 8.98
C ALA A 45 2.42 21.80 9.38
N ALA A 46 2.20 22.79 8.50
CA ALA A 46 1.44 24.00 8.83
C ALA A 46 0.01 23.73 9.32
N TYR A 47 -0.62 22.66 8.80
CA TYR A 47 -1.95 22.23 9.22
C TYR A 47 -2.03 21.89 10.71
N ILE A 48 -0.93 21.49 11.34
CA ILE A 48 -0.87 21.19 12.78
C ILE A 48 -1.17 22.46 13.60
N GLY A 49 -0.86 23.65 13.09
CA GLY A 49 -1.21 24.91 13.76
C GLY A 49 -2.72 25.14 13.95
N LYS A 50 -3.57 24.45 13.18
CA LYS A 50 -5.04 24.47 13.32
C LYS A 50 -5.56 23.34 14.22
N ALA A 51 -4.69 22.71 15.01
CA ALA A 51 -5.03 21.48 15.73
C ALA A 51 -6.22 21.64 16.68
N GLU A 52 -6.41 22.80 17.32
CA GLU A 52 -7.57 23.05 18.18
C GLU A 52 -8.89 22.84 17.43
N TYR A 53 -9.02 23.46 16.25
CA TYR A 53 -10.16 23.27 15.36
C TYR A 53 -10.23 21.82 14.83
N LEU A 54 -9.11 21.29 14.31
CA LEU A 54 -9.07 19.98 13.65
C LEU A 54 -9.36 18.81 14.59
N LEU A 55 -9.04 18.93 15.88
CA LEU A 55 -9.36 17.91 16.87
C LEU A 55 -10.88 17.83 17.12
N GLN A 56 -11.58 18.96 17.04
CA GLN A 56 -13.01 19.09 17.34
C GLN A 56 -13.92 19.03 16.10
N CYS A 57 -13.37 19.26 14.91
CA CYS A 57 -14.15 19.31 13.68
C CYS A 57 -14.88 17.98 13.40
N LYS A 58 -16.08 18.10 12.83
CA LYS A 58 -16.93 16.98 12.38
C LYS A 58 -17.10 17.06 10.87
N CYS A 59 -17.16 15.90 10.22
CA CYS A 59 -17.41 15.81 8.79
C CYS A 59 -18.82 16.33 8.47
N ASN A 60 -18.91 17.38 7.65
CA ASN A 60 -20.18 17.99 7.22
C ASN A 60 -20.67 17.42 5.87
N VAL A 61 -20.05 16.35 5.37
CA VAL A 61 -20.41 15.74 4.09
C VAL A 61 -21.75 15.04 4.21
N GLN A 62 -22.68 15.41 3.32
CA GLN A 62 -24.02 14.82 3.28
C GLN A 62 -24.19 13.92 2.05
N LYS A 63 -23.55 14.26 0.93
CA LYS A 63 -23.68 13.55 -0.34
C LYS A 63 -22.32 13.10 -0.89
N ALA A 64 -22.34 12.23 -1.90
CA ALA A 64 -21.11 11.72 -2.49
C ALA A 64 -20.34 12.81 -3.25
N GLU A 65 -21.06 13.76 -3.85
CA GLU A 65 -20.50 14.84 -4.67
C GLU A 65 -19.72 15.85 -3.83
N ASP A 66 -20.04 15.98 -2.54
CA ASP A 66 -19.30 16.86 -1.61
C ASP A 66 -17.83 16.42 -1.48
N TRP A 67 -17.53 15.13 -1.70
CA TRP A 67 -16.16 14.60 -1.71
C TRP A 67 -15.36 15.03 -2.94
N LEU A 68 -15.99 15.58 -3.98
CA LEU A 68 -15.29 16.16 -5.12
C LEU A 68 -14.65 17.52 -4.78
N ASN A 69 -15.02 18.12 -3.64
CA ASN A 69 -14.42 19.37 -3.16
C ASN A 69 -13.05 19.10 -2.51
N PRO A 70 -11.94 19.64 -3.05
CA PRO A 70 -10.61 19.43 -2.50
C PRO A 70 -10.45 19.89 -1.04
N SER A 71 -11.17 20.95 -0.62
CA SER A 71 -11.12 21.47 0.74
C SER A 71 -11.66 20.47 1.77
N VAL A 72 -12.72 19.73 1.41
CA VAL A 72 -13.31 18.68 2.25
C VAL A 72 -12.34 17.52 2.44
N ILE A 73 -11.67 17.11 1.36
CA ILE A 73 -10.65 16.06 1.40
C ILE A 73 -9.47 16.53 2.27
N LEU A 74 -8.95 17.73 2.04
CA LEU A 74 -7.83 18.28 2.80
C LEU A 74 -8.14 18.33 4.30
N GLU A 75 -9.28 18.90 4.70
CA GLU A 75 -9.68 18.97 6.11
C GLU A 75 -9.79 17.57 6.73
N ALA A 76 -10.36 16.60 6.00
CA ALA A 76 -10.47 15.22 6.48
C ALA A 76 -9.10 14.58 6.71
N PHE A 77 -8.15 14.75 5.79
CA PHE A 77 -6.79 14.22 5.91
C PHE A 77 -5.98 14.94 7.00
N GLU A 78 -6.05 16.26 7.07
CA GLU A 78 -5.40 17.07 8.12
C GLU A 78 -5.92 16.67 9.49
N ALA A 79 -7.24 16.63 9.67
CA ALA A 79 -7.85 16.29 10.95
C ALA A 79 -7.56 14.84 11.37
N ARG A 80 -7.48 13.91 10.42
CA ARG A 80 -7.04 12.53 10.70
C ARG A 80 -5.58 12.49 11.15
N ALA A 81 -4.70 13.18 10.44
CA ALA A 81 -3.28 13.22 10.76
C ALA A 81 -3.01 13.86 12.13
N VAL A 82 -3.65 15.00 12.44
CA VAL A 82 -3.54 15.67 13.75
C VAL A 82 -4.06 14.76 14.87
N ARG A 83 -5.26 14.18 14.73
CA ARG A 83 -5.83 13.30 15.76
C ARG A 83 -4.92 12.11 16.05
N LEU A 84 -4.36 11.48 15.02
CA LEU A 84 -3.40 10.39 15.19
C LEU A 84 -2.10 10.85 15.86
N ALA A 85 -1.55 11.99 15.45
CA ALA A 85 -0.31 12.52 16.03
C ALA A 85 -0.48 12.88 17.51
N VAL A 86 -1.59 13.52 17.89
CA VAL A 86 -1.90 13.87 19.28
C VAL A 86 -2.12 12.62 20.15
N ILE A 87 -2.86 11.63 19.66
CA ILE A 87 -3.03 10.35 20.38
C ILE A 87 -1.66 9.68 20.60
N CYS A 88 -0.79 9.71 19.59
CA CYS A 88 0.56 9.17 19.70
C CYS A 88 1.39 9.90 20.76
N ALA A 89 1.38 11.23 20.73
CA ALA A 89 2.10 12.06 21.71
C ALA A 89 1.62 11.79 23.15
N GLN A 90 0.29 11.71 23.35
CA GLN A 90 -0.31 11.38 24.65
C GLN A 90 0.03 9.96 25.13
N ASN A 91 0.19 9.01 24.22
CA ASN A 91 0.58 7.64 24.59
C ASN A 91 2.06 7.56 24.97
N ILE A 92 2.91 8.37 24.35
CA ILE A 92 4.34 8.46 24.67
C ILE A 92 4.54 9.14 26.03
N SER A 93 3.81 10.22 26.32
CA SER A 93 3.91 10.89 27.62
C SER A 93 3.47 10.02 28.80
N LYS A 94 2.65 8.99 28.54
CA LYS A 94 2.18 8.01 29.53
C LYS A 94 3.06 6.75 29.62
N ALA A 95 4.10 6.62 28.81
CA ALA A 95 4.94 5.43 28.78
C ALA A 95 6.06 5.50 29.84
N SER A 96 6.31 4.38 30.53
CA SER A 96 7.32 4.28 31.60
C SER A 96 8.77 4.33 31.12
N SER A 97 9.05 4.06 29.84
CA SER A 97 10.39 4.19 29.25
C SER A 97 10.33 4.82 27.84
N PRO A 98 11.25 5.74 27.50
CA PRO A 98 11.25 6.45 26.21
C PRO A 98 11.47 5.55 24.99
N GLU A 99 12.23 4.46 25.14
CA GLU A 99 12.75 3.68 24.02
C GLU A 99 11.94 2.43 23.68
N GLU A 100 11.26 1.81 24.66
CA GLU A 100 10.65 0.48 24.47
C GLU A 100 9.15 0.53 24.10
N GLY A 101 8.46 1.65 24.39
CA GLY A 101 7.01 1.80 24.17
C GLY A 101 6.59 2.70 22.99
N SER A 102 7.48 3.55 22.49
CA SER A 102 7.05 4.81 21.85
C SER A 102 6.74 4.73 20.35
N LEU A 103 7.42 3.87 19.58
CA LEU A 103 7.22 3.81 18.13
C LEU A 103 6.30 2.67 17.68
N ILE A 104 6.36 1.51 18.35
CA ILE A 104 5.53 0.34 18.00
C ILE A 104 4.06 0.57 18.40
N ARG A 105 3.80 1.16 19.58
CA ARG A 105 2.44 1.47 20.05
C ARG A 105 1.78 2.56 19.20
N CYS A 106 2.55 3.58 18.80
CA CYS A 106 2.09 4.59 17.84
C CYS A 106 1.78 3.95 16.49
N SER A 107 2.69 3.16 15.92
CA SER A 107 2.45 2.44 14.65
C SER A 107 1.23 1.52 14.71
N LYS A 108 1.00 0.83 15.84
CA LYS A 108 -0.20 0.01 16.07
C LYS A 108 -1.47 0.85 16.19
N THR A 109 -1.42 1.98 16.87
CA THR A 109 -2.55 2.93 16.97
C THR A 109 -2.89 3.55 15.61
N TRP A 110 -1.87 3.85 14.79
CA TRP A 110 -2.05 4.26 13.39
C TRP A 110 -2.76 3.20 12.56
N LYS A 111 -2.43 1.91 12.77
CA LYS A 111 -3.11 0.79 12.10
C LYS A 111 -4.55 0.60 12.60
N ASP A 112 -4.77 0.63 13.92
CA ASP A 112 -6.05 0.26 14.55
C ASP A 112 -7.07 1.41 14.50
N LYS A 113 -6.64 2.66 14.70
CA LYS A 113 -7.51 3.86 14.66
C LYS A 113 -7.48 4.57 13.32
N GLY A 114 -6.46 4.33 12.48
CA GLY A 114 -6.38 4.95 11.16
C GLY A 114 -7.44 4.45 10.19
N LEU A 115 -7.89 3.20 10.31
CA LEU A 115 -8.85 2.60 9.37
C LEU A 115 -10.33 2.73 9.80
N ARG A 116 -10.61 3.20 11.03
CA ARG A 116 -11.97 3.36 11.55
C ARG A 116 -12.24 4.82 11.91
N SER A 117 -12.51 5.64 10.88
CA SER A 117 -13.36 6.82 11.09
C SER A 117 -14.83 6.38 11.12
N SER A 118 -15.60 7.09 11.94
CA SER A 118 -17.00 6.86 12.28
C SER A 118 -17.89 6.38 11.10
N SER A 119 -18.76 5.42 11.39
CA SER A 119 -19.64 4.62 10.50
C SER A 119 -20.31 5.35 9.33
N ARG A 120 -20.60 6.66 9.46
CA ARG A 120 -21.41 7.42 8.49
C ARG A 120 -20.61 8.03 7.33
N SER A 121 -19.45 8.63 7.60
CA SER A 121 -18.63 9.29 6.57
C SER A 121 -17.91 8.29 5.65
N SER A 122 -17.57 7.11 6.18
CA SER A 122 -16.88 6.04 5.45
C SER A 122 -17.74 5.43 4.32
N ALA A 123 -19.05 5.32 4.52
CA ALA A 123 -19.96 4.79 3.51
C ALA A 123 -20.16 5.74 2.32
N THR A 124 -20.25 7.05 2.58
CA THR A 124 -20.38 8.08 1.53
C THR A 124 -19.10 8.21 0.72
N TYR A 125 -17.93 8.13 1.39
CA TYR A 125 -16.62 8.13 0.73
C TYR A 125 -16.44 6.94 -0.21
N MET A 126 -16.81 5.73 0.24
CA MET A 126 -16.76 4.53 -0.61
C MET A 126 -17.65 4.64 -1.86
N ARG A 127 -18.82 5.27 -1.74
CA ARG A 127 -19.70 5.55 -2.90
C ARG A 127 -19.09 6.57 -3.86
N SER A 128 -18.48 7.64 -3.34
CA SER A 128 -17.77 8.62 -4.17
C SER A 128 -16.59 8.00 -4.91
N LEU A 129 -15.82 7.11 -4.26
CA LEU A 129 -14.71 6.39 -4.90
C LEU A 129 -15.19 5.45 -6.01
N PHE A 130 -16.32 4.77 -5.81
CA PHE A 130 -16.89 3.94 -6.85
C PHE A 130 -17.31 4.80 -8.05
N PHE A 131 -17.96 5.94 -7.82
CA PHE A 131 -18.37 6.86 -8.88
C PHE A 131 -17.18 7.41 -9.68
N THR A 132 -16.10 7.84 -9.02
CA THR A 132 -14.90 8.33 -9.72
C THR A 132 -14.21 7.23 -10.52
N SER A 133 -14.21 5.99 -10.04
CA SER A 133 -13.71 4.83 -10.80
C SER A 133 -14.45 4.66 -12.13
N ILE A 134 -15.78 4.84 -12.15
CA ILE A 134 -16.59 4.78 -13.39
C ILE A 134 -16.12 5.83 -14.40
N LEU A 135 -15.82 7.05 -13.94
CA LEU A 135 -15.41 8.16 -14.81
C LEU A 135 -14.01 8.00 -15.38
N VAL A 136 -13.09 7.40 -14.63
CA VAL A 136 -11.69 7.21 -15.07
C VAL A 136 -11.56 6.03 -16.04
N ARG A 137 -12.40 4.99 -15.92
CA ARG A 137 -12.35 3.78 -16.77
C ARG A 137 -12.24 4.03 -18.29
N PRO A 138 -13.08 4.87 -18.94
CA PRO A 138 -12.96 5.10 -20.38
C PRO A 138 -11.64 5.77 -20.77
N ASN A 139 -11.03 6.52 -19.86
CA ASN A 139 -9.75 7.22 -20.07
C ASN A 139 -8.55 6.44 -19.51
N ALA A 140 -8.74 5.21 -19.02
CA ALA A 140 -7.68 4.48 -18.34
C ALA A 140 -6.48 4.19 -19.26
N VAL A 141 -6.74 3.81 -20.53
CA VAL A 141 -5.69 3.53 -21.53
C VAL A 141 -4.92 4.82 -21.90
N PRO A 142 -5.58 5.93 -22.31
CA PRO A 142 -4.87 7.19 -22.56
C PRO A 142 -4.05 7.72 -21.37
N LEU A 143 -4.53 7.51 -20.13
CA LEU A 143 -3.81 7.95 -18.92
C LEU A 143 -2.51 7.17 -18.70
N VAL A 144 -2.47 5.87 -19.01
CA VAL A 144 -1.23 5.09 -18.93
C VAL A 144 -0.33 5.34 -20.14
N ASP A 145 -0.92 5.60 -21.31
CA ASP A 145 -0.19 5.94 -22.53
C ASP A 145 0.54 7.29 -22.41
N ALA A 146 0.02 8.22 -21.59
CA ALA A 146 0.65 9.51 -21.33
C ALA A 146 2.06 9.40 -20.70
N PHE A 147 2.41 8.26 -20.09
CA PHE A 147 3.79 8.02 -19.61
C PHE A 147 4.78 7.79 -20.76
N ASN A 148 4.31 7.55 -21.98
CA ASN A 148 5.10 7.39 -23.20
C ASN A 148 6.23 6.36 -23.06
N TYR A 149 5.95 5.24 -22.39
CA TYR A 149 6.89 4.14 -22.28
C TYR A 149 6.94 3.34 -23.58
N THR A 150 8.15 3.05 -24.06
CA THR A 150 8.34 2.16 -25.20
C THR A 150 8.15 0.70 -24.77
N ASP A 151 7.70 -0.15 -25.69
CA ASP A 151 7.58 -1.61 -25.46
C ASP A 151 8.91 -2.23 -24.97
N HIS A 152 10.04 -1.70 -25.46
CA HIS A 152 11.37 -2.12 -25.04
C HIS A 152 11.66 -1.76 -23.57
N TYR A 153 11.33 -0.52 -23.17
CA TYR A 153 11.49 -0.08 -21.79
C TYR A 153 10.55 -0.82 -20.82
N LEU A 154 9.31 -1.05 -21.24
CA LEU A 154 8.32 -1.74 -20.43
C LEU A 154 8.65 -3.23 -20.23
N GLY A 155 9.25 -3.88 -21.24
CA GLY A 155 9.67 -5.28 -21.19
C GLY A 155 8.51 -6.30 -21.05
N SER A 156 7.27 -5.84 -21.04
CA SER A 156 6.08 -6.65 -20.77
C SER A 156 5.36 -7.06 -22.06
N VAL A 157 4.98 -8.33 -22.18
CA VAL A 157 4.10 -8.79 -23.27
C VAL A 157 2.65 -8.38 -23.03
N LEU A 158 2.22 -8.39 -21.78
CA LEU A 158 0.84 -8.06 -21.41
C LEU A 158 0.54 -6.57 -21.56
N GLY A 159 1.56 -5.73 -21.39
CA GLY A 159 1.44 -4.27 -21.44
C GLY A 159 1.81 -3.66 -22.79
N ARG A 160 1.85 -4.44 -23.87
CA ARG A 160 2.21 -3.93 -25.20
C ARG A 160 1.25 -2.84 -25.65
N TYR A 161 1.79 -1.82 -26.31
CA TYR A 161 1.02 -0.68 -26.82
C TYR A 161 -0.02 -1.09 -27.87
N ASP A 162 0.31 -2.05 -28.74
CA ASP A 162 -0.58 -2.52 -29.81
C ASP A 162 -1.72 -3.42 -29.33
N GLY A 163 -1.73 -3.81 -28.05
CA GLY A 163 -2.73 -4.74 -27.50
C GLY A 163 -2.63 -6.17 -28.05
N CYS A 164 -1.62 -6.51 -28.86
CA CYS A 164 -1.43 -7.84 -29.45
C CYS A 164 -0.82 -8.83 -28.46
N VAL A 165 -1.55 -9.10 -27.38
CA VAL A 165 -1.02 -9.85 -26.22
C VAL A 165 -0.83 -11.35 -26.54
N TYR A 166 -1.87 -12.05 -26.96
CA TYR A 166 -1.84 -13.51 -27.08
C TYR A 166 -0.80 -14.05 -28.09
N PRO A 167 -0.70 -13.49 -29.32
CA PRO A 167 0.31 -13.95 -30.28
C PRO A 167 1.73 -13.74 -29.75
N LYS A 168 1.98 -12.60 -29.09
CA LYS A 168 3.29 -12.29 -28.53
C LYS A 168 3.64 -13.10 -27.30
N LEU A 169 2.65 -13.54 -26.51
CA LEU A 169 2.88 -14.49 -25.42
C LEU A 169 3.36 -15.82 -25.99
N TYR A 170 2.69 -16.30 -27.05
CA TYR A 170 3.08 -17.54 -27.72
C TYR A 170 4.48 -17.45 -28.33
N GLU A 171 4.79 -16.37 -29.06
CA GLU A 171 6.13 -16.14 -29.62
C GLU A 171 7.22 -16.08 -28.54
N LYS A 172 6.95 -15.47 -27.37
CA LYS A 172 7.91 -15.45 -26.27
C LYS A 172 8.08 -16.83 -25.64
N ALA A 173 6.99 -17.56 -25.43
CA ALA A 173 7.06 -18.93 -24.89
C ALA A 173 7.88 -19.84 -25.81
N TRP A 174 7.71 -19.73 -27.12
CA TRP A 174 8.46 -20.53 -28.10
C TRP A 174 9.98 -20.30 -28.07
N LYS A 175 10.43 -19.12 -27.62
CA LYS A 175 11.86 -18.77 -27.53
C LYS A 175 12.51 -19.19 -26.22
N GLU A 176 11.76 -19.76 -25.29
CA GLU A 176 12.30 -20.28 -24.03
C GLU A 176 13.21 -21.47 -24.34
N PRO A 177 14.48 -21.51 -23.86
CA PRO A 177 15.42 -22.61 -24.13
C PRO A 177 14.89 -23.99 -23.76
N LEU A 178 13.96 -24.06 -22.79
CA LEU A 178 13.32 -25.32 -22.39
C LEU A 178 12.47 -25.95 -23.51
N ASN A 179 12.08 -25.16 -24.51
CA ASN A 179 11.28 -25.61 -25.65
C ASN A 179 12.15 -25.97 -26.87
N ASP A 180 13.48 -25.93 -26.77
CA ASP A 180 14.40 -26.32 -27.86
C ASP A 180 14.31 -27.82 -28.18
N SER A 181 13.97 -28.65 -27.19
CA SER A 181 13.78 -30.09 -27.34
C SER A 181 12.37 -30.51 -26.92
N VAL A 182 11.76 -31.41 -27.71
CA VAL A 182 10.44 -31.99 -27.37
C VAL A 182 10.54 -32.89 -26.13
N VAL A 183 11.69 -33.53 -25.94
CA VAL A 183 11.98 -34.34 -24.76
C VAL A 183 12.96 -33.55 -23.89
N PRO A 184 12.56 -33.15 -22.67
CA PRO A 184 13.41 -32.33 -21.82
C PRO A 184 14.63 -33.09 -21.32
N ASP A 185 15.71 -32.35 -21.08
CA ASP A 185 16.92 -32.90 -20.49
C ASP A 185 16.63 -33.54 -19.12
N GLY A 186 17.28 -34.67 -18.84
CA GLY A 186 17.01 -35.46 -17.64
C GLY A 186 15.79 -36.39 -17.73
N TYR A 187 15.02 -36.39 -18.84
CA TYR A 187 13.92 -37.34 -19.03
C TYR A 187 14.38 -38.79 -18.89
N HIS A 188 15.49 -39.17 -19.55
CA HIS A 188 15.97 -40.55 -19.54
C HIS A 188 16.53 -41.00 -18.19
N GLU A 189 17.08 -40.07 -17.42
CA GLU A 189 17.76 -40.34 -16.14
C GLU A 189 16.78 -40.37 -14.96
N TYR A 190 15.85 -39.40 -14.92
CA TYR A 190 15.00 -39.19 -13.76
C TYR A 190 13.54 -39.59 -14.02
N ILE A 191 12.98 -39.22 -15.17
CA ILE A 191 11.54 -39.38 -15.44
C ILE A 191 11.22 -40.78 -15.96
N ARG A 192 12.00 -41.28 -16.91
CA ARG A 192 11.77 -42.58 -17.57
C ARG A 192 11.84 -43.76 -16.59
N PRO A 193 12.79 -43.84 -15.64
CA PRO A 193 12.83 -44.94 -14.67
C PRO A 193 11.66 -44.90 -13.68
N LEU A 194 11.16 -43.71 -13.32
CA LEU A 194 9.95 -43.53 -12.51
C LEU A 194 8.71 -44.08 -13.25
N LEU A 195 8.50 -43.65 -14.49
CA LEU A 195 7.36 -44.08 -15.30
C LEU A 195 7.37 -45.59 -15.58
N LYS A 196 8.56 -46.19 -15.70
CA LYS A 196 8.73 -47.63 -15.92
C LYS A 196 8.83 -48.47 -14.64
N GLN A 197 8.67 -47.86 -13.46
CA GLN A 197 8.83 -48.53 -12.16
C GLN A 197 10.16 -49.29 -12.02
N GLN A 198 11.23 -48.77 -12.63
CA GLN A 198 12.57 -49.37 -12.60
C GLN A 198 13.38 -48.94 -11.38
N LEU A 199 12.82 -48.04 -10.55
CA LEU A 199 13.43 -47.67 -9.28
C LEU A 199 13.08 -48.71 -8.22
N ARG A 200 14.12 -49.32 -7.64
CA ARG A 200 13.94 -50.14 -6.44
C ARG A 200 13.57 -49.21 -5.29
N VAL A 201 12.39 -49.41 -4.69
CA VAL A 201 12.05 -48.79 -3.42
C VAL A 201 13.03 -49.36 -2.38
N SER A 202 13.91 -48.52 -1.84
CA SER A 202 14.69 -48.89 -0.66
C SER A 202 13.71 -49.23 0.46
N ARG A 203 13.65 -50.50 0.87
CA ARG A 203 12.93 -50.87 2.10
C ARG A 203 13.70 -50.22 3.26
N LEU A 204 13.04 -49.28 3.94
CA LEU A 204 13.46 -48.79 5.25
C LEU A 204 13.38 -49.91 6.29
#